data_AF-A0A9P0K358-F1
#
_entry.id   AF-A0A9P0K358-F1
#
_cell.length_a   1.000
_cell.length_b   1.000
_cell.length_c   1.000
_cell.angle_alpha   90.00
_cell.angle_beta   90.00
_cell.angle_gamma   90.00
#
_symmetry.space_group_name_H-M   'P 1'
#
loop_
_entity.id
_entity.type
_entity.pdbx_description
1 polymer ?
#
loop_
_entity_poly.entity_id
_entity_poly.type
_entity_poly.pdbx_seq_one_letter_code
_entity_poly.pdbx_strand_id
1 'polypeptide(L)'
;MNIDVMRSYFKVNNCSERPLPGWRLKRYTEFNRLYPNLDVTEQNVVDRKDIIVKNKYLSDVEIGHIRRQVGNKLGYAETIADINGDPNEVAGGLNQDGQFQNATPTEDEAHTTFLSSL
;
A
#
# COMPACT_ATOMS: atom_id res chain seq x y z
N MET A 1 -13.09 -17.70 -5.95
CA MET A 1 -13.78 -17.42 -4.67
C MET A 1 -12.81 -17.06 -3.54
N ASN A 2 -12.00 -17.98 -2.98
CA ASN A 2 -11.12 -17.66 -1.85
C ASN A 2 -10.09 -16.56 -2.16
N ILE A 3 -9.48 -16.64 -3.34
CA ILE A 3 -8.55 -15.61 -3.84
C ILE A 3 -9.25 -14.25 -3.96
N ASP A 4 -10.47 -14.22 -4.48
CA ASP A 4 -11.23 -12.98 -4.70
C ASP A 4 -11.69 -12.35 -3.38
N VAL A 5 -12.05 -13.19 -2.41
CA VAL A 5 -12.28 -12.80 -1.02
C VAL A 5 -11.02 -12.14 -0.45
N MET A 6 -9.84 -12.73 -0.62
CA MET A 6 -8.58 -12.10 -0.15
C MET A 6 -8.21 -10.83 -0.93
N ARG A 7 -8.44 -10.80 -2.25
CA ARG A 7 -8.20 -9.60 -3.09
C ARG A 7 -9.07 -8.43 -2.66
N SER A 8 -10.37 -8.64 -2.47
CA SER A 8 -11.28 -7.60 -1.99
C SER A 8 -10.87 -7.08 -0.61
N TYR A 9 -10.42 -7.95 0.29
CA TYR A 9 -9.91 -7.56 1.60
C TYR A 9 -8.70 -6.62 1.48
N PHE A 10 -7.67 -7.00 0.73
CA PHE A 10 -6.48 -6.16 0.57
C PHE A 10 -6.80 -4.86 -0.18
N LYS A 11 -7.74 -4.89 -1.12
CA LYS A 11 -8.16 -3.69 -1.84
C LYS A 11 -8.77 -2.65 -0.90
N VAL A 12 -9.74 -3.04 -0.07
CA VAL A 12 -10.44 -2.07 0.80
C VAL A 12 -9.62 -1.62 2.01
N ASN A 13 -8.54 -2.33 2.33
CA ASN A 13 -7.65 -2.05 3.45
C ASN A 13 -6.27 -1.53 3.02
N ASN A 14 -6.12 -1.07 1.76
CA ASN A 14 -4.85 -0.55 1.24
C ASN A 14 -3.65 -1.48 1.48
N CYS A 15 -3.85 -2.78 1.24
CA CYS A 15 -2.88 -3.85 1.47
C CYS A 15 -2.38 -3.99 2.93
N SER A 16 -2.99 -3.32 3.89
CA SER A 16 -2.72 -3.46 5.31
C SER A 16 -3.30 -4.77 5.86
N GLU A 17 -2.58 -5.38 6.80
CA GLU A 17 -3.11 -6.50 7.59
C GLU A 17 -4.11 -6.03 8.65
N ARG A 18 -3.99 -4.77 9.09
CA ARG A 18 -4.93 -4.15 10.02
C ARG A 18 -6.13 -3.60 9.23
N PRO A 19 -7.36 -4.06 9.53
CA PRO A 19 -8.52 -3.56 8.84
C PRO A 19 -8.79 -2.08 9.13
N LEU A 20 -9.15 -1.32 8.10
CA LEU A 20 -9.54 0.08 8.21
C LEU A 20 -10.98 0.24 8.75
N PRO A 21 -11.34 1.39 9.34
CA PRO A 21 -12.73 1.65 9.74
C PRO A 21 -13.72 1.45 8.58
N GLY A 22 -14.83 0.76 8.86
CA GLY A 22 -15.88 0.49 7.88
C GLY A 22 -15.51 -0.53 6.78
N TRP A 23 -14.37 -1.24 6.90
CA TRP A 23 -13.92 -2.19 5.89
C TRP A 23 -14.93 -3.29 5.56
N ARG A 24 -15.75 -3.72 6.51
CA ARG A 24 -16.74 -4.80 6.34
C ARG A 24 -17.78 -4.42 5.29
N LEU A 25 -18.43 -3.28 5.47
CA LEU A 25 -19.39 -2.72 4.52
C LEU A 25 -18.72 -2.43 3.17
N LYS A 26 -17.55 -1.77 3.15
CA LYS A 26 -16.83 -1.47 1.90
C LYS A 26 -16.51 -2.73 1.10
N ARG A 27 -16.10 -3.79 1.79
CA ARG A 27 -15.80 -5.08 1.18
C ARG A 27 -17.05 -5.74 0.64
N TYR A 28 -18.14 -5.73 1.39
CA TYR A 28 -19.41 -6.30 0.96
C TYR A 28 -19.93 -5.61 -0.29
N THR A 29 -19.94 -4.27 -0.31
CA THR A 29 -20.32 -3.47 -1.49
C THR A 29 -19.47 -3.81 -2.70
N GLU A 30 -18.15 -3.87 -2.56
CA GLU A 30 -17.25 -4.22 -3.66
C GLU A 30 -17.46 -5.67 -4.13
N PHE A 31 -17.72 -6.60 -3.21
CA PHE A 31 -17.94 -8.00 -3.52
C PHE A 31 -19.26 -8.20 -4.28
N ASN A 32 -20.34 -7.57 -3.85
CA ASN A 32 -21.63 -7.59 -4.56
C ASN A 32 -21.53 -6.95 -5.94
N ARG A 33 -20.73 -5.89 -6.10
CA ARG A 33 -20.49 -5.27 -7.40
C ARG A 33 -19.81 -6.24 -8.39
N LEU A 34 -18.90 -7.08 -7.89
CA LEU A 34 -18.16 -8.07 -8.71
C LEU A 34 -18.94 -9.36 -8.95
N TYR A 35 -19.80 -9.74 -8.01
CA TYR A 35 -20.56 -11.00 -8.02
C TYR A 35 -22.05 -10.75 -7.74
N PRO A 36 -22.76 -10.00 -8.59
CA PRO A 36 -24.13 -9.56 -8.32
C PRO A 36 -25.14 -10.71 -8.23
N ASN A 37 -24.82 -11.87 -8.83
CA ASN A 37 -25.68 -13.05 -8.84
C ASN A 37 -25.46 -13.98 -7.64
N LEU A 38 -24.49 -13.69 -6.77
CA LEU A 38 -24.27 -14.46 -5.55
C LEU A 38 -25.12 -13.89 -4.42
N ASP A 39 -26.04 -14.70 -3.91
CA ASP A 39 -26.78 -14.39 -2.69
C ASP A 39 -25.88 -14.64 -1.47
N VAL A 40 -25.23 -13.57 -1.00
CA VAL A 40 -24.35 -13.60 0.17
C VAL A 40 -24.67 -12.43 1.08
N THR A 41 -24.58 -12.68 2.39
CA THR A 41 -24.69 -11.62 3.40
C THR A 41 -23.33 -10.97 3.65
N GLU A 42 -23.33 -9.74 4.19
CA GLU A 42 -22.09 -9.08 4.64
C GLU A 42 -21.29 -9.97 5.60
N GLN A 43 -21.98 -10.60 6.55
CA GLN A 43 -21.38 -11.50 7.53
C GLN A 43 -20.67 -12.67 6.84
N ASN A 44 -21.28 -13.29 5.82
CA ASN A 44 -20.65 -14.38 5.08
C ASN A 44 -19.34 -13.95 4.40
N VAL A 45 -19.31 -12.75 3.80
CA VAL A 45 -18.12 -12.22 3.11
C VAL A 45 -17.01 -11.91 4.12
N VAL A 46 -17.35 -11.32 5.26
CA VAL A 46 -16.42 -11.01 6.36
C VAL A 46 -15.79 -12.29 6.90
N ASP A 47 -16.61 -13.24 7.34
CA ASP A 47 -16.16 -14.48 7.99
C ASP A 47 -15.33 -15.35 7.07
N ARG A 48 -15.61 -15.33 5.76
CA ARG A 48 -14.86 -16.12 4.79
C ARG A 48 -13.36 -15.81 4.81
N LYS A 49 -12.95 -14.57 5.14
CA LYS A 49 -11.52 -14.23 5.31
C LYS A 49 -10.88 -15.03 6.43
N ASP A 50 -11.54 -15.05 7.59
CA ASP A 50 -11.00 -15.68 8.79
C ASP A 50 -11.01 -17.19 8.63
N ILE A 51 -12.03 -17.76 7.99
CA ILE A 51 -12.08 -19.18 7.63
C ILE A 51 -10.91 -19.55 6.70
N ILE A 52 -10.63 -18.74 5.66
CA ILE A 52 -9.52 -19.00 4.72
C ILE A 52 -8.18 -19.05 5.46
N VAL A 53 -7.93 -18.08 6.35
CA VAL A 53 -6.67 -18.01 7.11
C VAL A 53 -6.59 -19.13 8.15
N LYS A 54 -7.65 -19.31 8.96
CA LYS A 54 -7.70 -20.30 10.04
C LYS A 54 -7.52 -21.72 9.51
N ASN A 55 -8.19 -22.05 8.40
CA ASN A 55 -8.15 -23.39 7.81
C ASN A 55 -7.02 -23.56 6.79
N LYS A 56 -6.17 -22.55 6.59
CA LYS A 56 -5.06 -22.55 5.63
C LYS A 56 -5.49 -22.95 4.21
N TYR A 57 -6.65 -22.46 3.77
CA TYR A 57 -7.10 -22.66 2.39
C TYR A 57 -6.25 -21.92 1.36
N LEU A 58 -5.43 -20.98 1.84
CA LEU A 58 -4.34 -20.36 1.10
C LEU A 58 -3.12 -20.36 2.04
N SER A 59 -1.96 -20.67 1.49
CA SER A 59 -0.69 -20.54 2.19
C SER A 59 -0.32 -19.07 2.41
N ASP A 60 0.54 -18.80 3.39
CA ASP A 60 1.05 -17.45 3.65
C ASP A 60 1.79 -16.87 2.42
N VAL A 61 2.44 -17.74 1.64
CA VAL A 61 3.09 -17.39 0.38
C VAL A 61 2.06 -16.92 -0.65
N GLU A 62 0.98 -17.68 -0.86
CA GLU A 62 -0.11 -17.29 -1.76
C GLU A 62 -0.79 -15.98 -1.31
N ILE A 63 -1.03 -15.82 -0.01
CA ILE A 63 -1.59 -14.58 0.55
C ILE A 63 -0.64 -13.40 0.28
N GLY A 64 0.66 -13.60 0.45
CA GLY A 64 1.69 -12.61 0.12
C GLY A 64 1.69 -12.23 -1.36
N HIS A 65 1.57 -13.21 -2.26
CA HIS A 65 1.44 -12.96 -3.70
C HIS A 65 0.18 -12.18 -4.03
N ILE A 66 -0.97 -12.54 -3.45
CA ILE A 66 -2.24 -11.83 -3.66
C ILE A 66 -2.10 -10.36 -3.21
N ARG A 67 -1.52 -10.13 -2.04
CA ARG A 67 -1.29 -8.78 -1.51
C ARG A 67 -0.44 -7.93 -2.45
N ARG A 68 0.69 -8.47 -2.94
CA ARG A 68 1.56 -7.79 -3.91
C ARG A 68 0.81 -7.48 -5.21
N GLN A 69 0.03 -8.43 -5.73
CA GLN A 69 -0.77 -8.21 -6.94
C GLN A 69 -1.80 -7.09 -6.77
N VAL A 70 -2.47 -7.01 -5.62
CA VAL A 70 -3.43 -5.93 -5.33
C VAL A 70 -2.71 -4.61 -5.14
N GLY A 71 -1.59 -4.59 -4.40
CA GLY A 71 -0.78 -3.39 -4.17
C GLY A 71 -0.28 -2.77 -5.45
N ASN A 72 0.27 -3.58 -6.36
CA ASN A 72 0.72 -3.09 -7.68
C ASN A 72 -0.44 -2.45 -8.45
N LYS A 73 -1.63 -3.05 -8.45
CA LYS A 73 -2.81 -2.49 -9.13
C LYS A 73 -3.29 -1.17 -8.52
N LEU A 74 -3.18 -1.02 -7.20
CA LEU A 74 -3.52 0.24 -6.52
C LEU A 74 -2.51 1.34 -6.86
N GLY A 75 -1.21 1.05 -6.82
CA GLY A 75 -0.17 2.01 -7.18
C GLY A 75 -0.29 2.48 -8.63
N TYR A 76 -0.52 1.57 -9.59
CA TYR A 76 -0.77 1.97 -10.98
C TYR A 76 -2.03 2.84 -11.13
N ALA A 77 -3.09 2.57 -10.39
CA ALA A 77 -4.32 3.36 -10.46
C ALA A 77 -4.12 4.79 -9.90
N GLU A 78 -3.33 4.93 -8.84
CA GLU A 78 -2.94 6.22 -8.26
C GLU A 78 -2.09 7.04 -9.24
N THR A 79 -1.06 6.43 -9.84
CA THR A 79 -0.21 7.10 -10.84
C THR A 79 -0.99 7.59 -12.08
N ILE A 80 -1.99 6.84 -12.54
CA ILE A 80 -2.83 7.26 -13.67
C ILE A 80 -3.82 8.37 -13.28
N ALA A 81 -4.31 8.37 -12.03
CA ALA A 81 -5.17 9.44 -11.55
C ALA A 81 -4.40 10.77 -11.46
N ASP A 82 -3.14 10.74 -11.02
CA ASP A 82 -2.27 11.91 -10.94
C ASP A 82 -1.94 12.48 -12.33
N ILE A 83 -1.78 11.63 -13.34
CA ILE A 83 -1.50 12.06 -14.73
C ILE A 83 -2.72 12.71 -15.40
N ASN A 84 -3.94 12.38 -14.97
CA ASN A 84 -5.18 12.89 -15.56
C ASN A 84 -5.86 13.99 -14.71
N GLY A 85 -5.25 14.39 -13.58
CA GLY A 85 -5.64 15.57 -12.82
C GLY A 85 -5.00 16.82 -13.40
N ASP A 86 -5.85 17.73 -13.91
CA ASP A 86 -5.59 19.14 -14.28
C ASP A 86 -4.20 19.49 -14.88
N PRO A 87 -4.09 19.84 -16.18
CA PRO A 87 -2.81 20.16 -16.84
C PRO A 87 -2.13 21.46 -16.37
N ASN A 88 -2.51 22.05 -15.23
CA ASN A 88 -2.00 23.35 -14.79
C ASN A 88 -1.16 23.37 -13.49
N GLU A 89 -0.82 22.23 -12.88
CA GLU A 89 0.20 22.19 -11.82
C GLU A 89 1.50 21.53 -12.29
N VAL A 90 2.26 22.28 -13.09
CA VAL A 90 3.69 22.03 -13.29
C VAL A 90 4.47 22.55 -12.09
N ALA A 91 4.88 21.68 -11.18
CA ALA A 91 6.07 21.88 -10.37
C ALA A 91 6.55 20.57 -9.71
N GLY A 92 7.58 19.94 -10.30
CA GLY A 92 8.36 18.91 -9.61
C GLY A 92 8.92 17.83 -10.53
N GLY A 93 9.90 18.18 -11.35
CA GLY A 93 10.60 17.23 -12.21
C GLY A 93 11.27 16.10 -11.41
N LEU A 94 11.08 14.86 -11.87
CA LEU A 94 11.89 13.71 -11.48
C LEU A 94 13.26 13.84 -12.14
N ASN A 95 14.31 14.05 -11.35
CA ASN A 95 15.69 13.91 -11.84
C ASN A 95 15.98 12.43 -12.07
N GLN A 96 16.15 12.06 -13.34
CA GLN A 96 16.78 10.81 -13.74
C GLN A 96 18.29 10.95 -13.58
N ASP A 97 18.84 10.68 -12.39
CA ASP A 97 20.27 10.37 -12.25
C ASP A 97 20.50 9.59 -10.95
N GLY A 98 20.75 8.29 -11.08
CA GLY A 98 21.06 7.38 -9.99
C GLY A 98 22.43 7.66 -9.38
N GLN A 99 22.57 8.73 -8.61
CA GLN A 99 23.76 9.01 -7.82
C GLN A 99 23.42 9.13 -6.32
N PHE A 100 24.06 8.29 -5.52
CA PHE A 100 24.09 8.40 -4.06
C PHE A 100 24.80 9.70 -3.68
N GLN A 101 24.08 10.63 -3.03
CA GLN A 101 24.72 11.77 -2.37
C GLN A 101 25.28 11.31 -1.02
N ASN A 102 26.60 11.29 -0.91
CA ASN A 102 27.29 11.18 0.37
C ASN A 102 26.94 12.41 1.21
N ALA A 103 26.43 12.18 2.41
CA ALA A 103 26.20 13.24 3.40
C ALA A 103 27.53 13.95 3.70
N THR A 104 27.57 15.26 3.45
CA THR A 104 28.66 16.14 3.87
C THR A 104 28.60 16.27 5.41
N PRO A 105 29.70 16.09 6.15
CA PRO A 105 29.71 16.39 7.58
C PRO A 105 29.67 17.90 7.78
N THR A 106 28.71 18.36 8.57
CA THR A 106 28.67 19.74 9.08
C THR A 106 29.84 19.93 10.04
N GLU A 107 30.87 20.65 9.60
CA GLU A 107 31.92 21.18 10.48
C GLU A 107 31.30 22.28 11.33
N ASP A 108 30.98 21.94 12.59
CA ASP A 108 30.64 22.89 13.64
C ASP A 108 31.95 23.46 14.21
N GLU A 109 32.09 24.77 14.12
CA GLU A 109 33.28 25.54 14.49
C GLU A 109 33.55 25.46 16.00
N ALA A 110 34.55 24.67 16.40
CA ALA A 110 35.09 24.71 17.76
C ALA A 110 36.42 25.47 17.81
N HIS A 111 36.30 26.75 18.18
CA HIS A 111 37.24 27.54 18.99
C HIS A 111 38.75 27.47 18.67
N THR A 112 39.19 28.53 17.97
CA THR A 112 40.51 29.14 18.08
C THR A 112 40.92 29.38 19.53
N THR A 113 42.09 28.87 19.94
CA THR A 113 43.23 29.65 20.52
C THR A 113 44.36 28.67 20.91
N PHE A 114 45.41 28.60 20.10
CA PHE A 114 46.72 28.07 20.52
C PHE A 114 47.63 29.28 20.76
N LEU A 115 47.99 29.51 22.03
CA LEU A 115 49.06 30.43 22.40
C LEU A 115 50.40 29.67 22.33
N SER A 116 51.21 30.10 21.36
CA SER A 116 52.65 30.38 21.42
C SER A 116 53.61 29.45 22.18
N SER A 117 54.46 28.81 21.36
CA SER A 117 55.93 28.93 21.38
C SER A 117 56.80 28.08 22.32
N LEU A 118 57.75 27.40 21.63
CA LEU A 118 59.13 27.05 21.99
C LEU A 118 59.37 25.91 22.99
#